data_AF-A0A1I4NKC6-F1
#
_entry.id   AF-A0A1I4NKC6-F1
#
_cell.length_a   1.000
_cell.length_b   1.000
_cell.length_c   1.000
_cell.angle_alpha   90.00
_cell.angle_beta   90.00
_cell.angle_gamma   90.00
#
_symmetry.space_group_name_H-M   'P 1'
#
loop_
_entity.id
_entity.type
_entity.pdbx_description
1 polymer ?
#
loop_
_entity_poly.entity_id
_entity_poly.type
_entity_poly.pdbx_seq_one_letter_code
_entity_poly.pdbx_strand_id
1 'polypeptide(L)' 'MDPVEYQETWRRRIAAFQESGLSVPQWCATQKNITIPQVRYWKKKFETPSSLPASSPSPSWVEMDVGSQGAPAPSADQA' A
#
# COMPACT_ATOMS: atom_id res chain seq x y z
N MET A 1 -11.17 -11.78 14.77
CA MET A 1 -11.23 -10.39 15.27
C MET A 1 -11.72 -9.55 14.11
N ASP A 2 -12.89 -8.95 14.27
CA ASP A 2 -13.54 -8.20 13.22
C ASP A 2 -12.68 -6.99 12.79
N PRO A 3 -12.67 -6.64 11.49
CA PRO A 3 -11.81 -5.58 10.96
C PRO A 3 -12.08 -4.20 11.58
N VAL A 4 -13.30 -3.98 12.08
CA VAL A 4 -13.72 -2.74 12.75
C VAL A 4 -13.06 -2.63 14.13
N GLU A 5 -13.12 -3.69 14.94
CA GLU A 5 -12.49 -3.77 16.27
C GLU A 5 -10.98 -3.50 16.22
N TYR A 6 -10.34 -4.00 15.16
CA TYR A 6 -8.91 -3.80 14.94
C TYR A 6 -8.58 -2.32 14.64
N GLN A 7 -9.39 -1.65 13.83
CA GLN A 7 -9.21 -0.23 13.53
C GLN A 7 -9.41 0.65 14.77
N GLU A 8 -10.43 0.37 15.57
CA GLU A 8 -10.67 1.12 16.82
C GLU A 8 -9.53 0.96 17.82
N THR A 9 -9.03 -0.26 17.96
CA THR A 9 -7.87 -0.54 18.82
C THR A 9 -6.66 0.30 18.39
N TRP A 10 -6.39 0.38 17.09
CA TRP A 10 -5.30 1.21 16.57
C TRP A 10 -5.57 2.70 16.71
N ARG A 11 -6.82 3.15 16.60
CA ARG A 11 -7.19 4.54 16.83
C ARG A 11 -6.85 4.97 18.25
N ARG A 12 -7.22 4.16 19.25
CA ARG A 12 -6.89 4.41 20.67
C ARG A 12 -5.38 4.41 20.91
N ARG A 13 -4.66 3.47 20.29
CA ARG A 13 -3.19 3.40 20.36
C ARG A 13 -2.51 4.63 19.79
N ILE A 14 -2.96 5.13 18.64
CA ILE A 14 -2.40 6.33 18.00
C ILE A 14 -2.74 7.59 18.81
N ALA A 15 -3.92 7.67 19.42
CA ALA A 15 -4.24 8.75 20.35
C ALA A 15 -3.28 8.77 21.55
N ALA A 16 -3.07 7.62 22.21
CA ALA A 16 -2.11 7.49 23.31
C ALA A 16 -0.66 7.83 22.88
N PHE A 17 -0.28 7.47 21.65
CA PHE A 17 1.01 7.88 21.07
C PHE A 17 1.10 9.41 20.94
N GLN A 18 0.08 10.07 20.39
CA GLN A 18 0.07 11.53 20.23
C GLN A 18 0.13 12.26 21.57
N GLU A 19 -0.62 11.78 22.58
CA GLU A 19 -0.58 12.31 23.94
C GLU A 19 0.79 12.13 24.61
N SER A 20 1.51 11.04 24.30
CA SER A 20 2.83 10.79 24.88
C SER A 20 3.90 11.80 24.44
N GLY A 21 3.72 12.45 23.29
CA GLY A 21 4.72 13.36 22.70
C GLY A 21 6.05 12.68 22.32
N LEU A 22 6.14 11.36 22.41
CA LEU A 22 7.35 10.60 22.13
C LEU A 22 7.58 10.43 20.63
N SER A 23 8.82 10.15 20.25
CA SER A 23 9.11 9.64 18.91
C SER A 23 8.62 8.19 18.75
N VAL A 24 8.29 7.77 17.53
CA VAL A 24 7.83 6.40 17.22
C VAL A 24 8.73 5.30 17.82
N PRO A 25 10.08 5.34 17.68
CA PRO A 25 10.93 4.29 18.27
C PRO A 25 10.89 4.28 19.79
N GLN A 26 10.86 5.45 20.45
CA GLN A 26 10.75 5.54 21.91
C GLN A 26 9.41 4.99 22.40
N TRP A 27 8.33 5.35 21.72
CA TRP A 27 7.01 4.82 22.07
C TRP A 27 6.93 3.31 21.87
N CYS A 28 7.45 2.77 20.76
CA CYS A 28 7.51 1.32 20.54
C CYS A 28 8.32 0.59 21.62
N ALA A 29 9.40 1.19 22.14
CA ALA A 29 10.18 0.60 23.23
C ALA A 29 9.39 0.43 24.53
N THR A 30 8.35 1.24 24.75
CA THR A 30 7.44 1.09 25.90
C THR A 30 6.37 0.01 25.70
N GLN A 31 6.17 -0.45 24.47
CA GLN A 31 5.05 -1.31 24.08
C GLN A 31 5.54 -2.72 23.75
N LYS A 32 4.95 -3.74 24.38
CA LYS A 32 5.42 -5.13 24.27
C LYS A 32 5.20 -5.78 22.89
N ASN A 33 4.21 -5.31 22.11
CA ASN A 33 3.77 -5.97 20.87
C ASN A 33 3.46 -4.99 19.73
N ILE A 34 4.16 -3.85 19.70
CA ILE A 34 3.94 -2.82 18.68
C ILE A 34 5.25 -2.56 17.96
N THR A 35 5.23 -2.70 16.64
CA THR A 35 6.41 -2.48 15.80
C THR A 35 6.37 -1.10 15.12
N ILE A 36 7.55 -0.51 14.91
CA ILE A 36 7.71 0.80 14.25
C ILE A 36 6.94 0.89 12.91
N PRO A 37 7.00 -0.12 12.01
CA PRO A 37 6.28 -0.05 10.73
C PRO A 37 4.76 0.05 10.90
N GLN A 38 4.19 -0.68 11.88
CA GLN A 38 2.75 -0.62 12.14
C GLN A 38 2.33 0.78 12.62
N VAL A 39 3.08 1.39 13.54
CA VAL A 39 2.78 2.74 14.02
C VAL A 39 2.83 3.75 12.88
N ARG A 40 3.84 3.68 12.01
CA ARG A 40 3.95 4.55 10.84
C ARG A 40 2.78 4.37 9.88
N TYR A 41 2.40 3.12 9.60
CA TYR A 41 1.25 2.80 8.76
C TYR A 41 -0.05 3.41 9.33
N TRP A 42 -0.33 3.16 10.61
CA TRP A 42 -1.55 3.62 11.25
C TRP A 42 -1.58 5.14 11.44
N LYS A 43 -0.45 5.74 11.78
CA LYS A 43 -0.30 7.20 11.83
C LYS A 43 -0.67 7.82 10.48
N LYS A 44 -0.04 7.36 9.38
CA LYS A 44 -0.34 7.85 8.02
C LYS A 44 -1.82 7.65 7.68
N LYS A 45 -2.38 6.48 8.00
CA LYS A 45 -3.77 6.13 7.72
C LYS A 45 -4.78 7.03 8.43
N PHE A 46 -4.48 7.51 9.63
CA PHE A 46 -5.36 8.41 10.37
C PHE A 46 -5.09 9.89 10.10
N GLU A 47 -3.87 10.27 9.69
CA GLU A 47 -3.52 11.64 9.32
C GLU A 47 -4.08 12.05 7.95
N THR A 48 -4.27 11.11 7.02
CA THR A 48 -4.90 11.38 5.74
C THR A 48 -6.42 11.18 5.85
N PRO A 49 -7.24 12.24 5.88
CA PRO A 49 -8.68 12.11 5.78
C PRO A 49 -9.04 11.80 4.33
N SER A 50 -8.85 10.56 3.90
CA SER A 50 -9.47 10.07 2.68
C SER A 50 -9.63 8.57 2.74
N SER A 51 -10.89 8.17 2.79
CA SER A 51 -11.46 7.21 1.83
C SER A 51 -10.41 6.69 0.87
N LEU A 52 -9.94 5.48 1.11
CA LEU A 52 -9.68 4.43 0.13
C LEU A 52 -9.02 3.28 0.91
N PRO A 53 -9.52 2.04 0.77
CA PRO A 53 -8.79 0.88 1.27
C PRO A 53 -7.38 0.94 0.67
N ALA A 54 -6.37 0.61 1.47
CA ALA A 54 -4.97 0.64 1.08
C ALA A 54 -4.85 0.10 -0.35
N SER A 55 -4.63 1.01 -1.31
CA SER A 55 -4.26 0.61 -2.64
C SER A 55 -2.92 -0.08 -2.44
N SER A 56 -2.96 -1.41 -2.39
CA SER A 56 -1.83 -2.23 -2.80
C SER A 56 -1.24 -1.54 -4.03
N PRO A 57 0.08 -1.41 -4.20
CA PRO A 57 0.61 -1.03 -5.49
C PRO A 57 0.11 -2.10 -6.46
N SER A 58 -0.99 -1.81 -7.17
CA SER A 58 -1.48 -2.66 -8.23
C SER A 58 -0.32 -2.71 -9.20
N PRO A 59 0.26 -3.89 -9.50
CA PRO A 59 1.32 -3.96 -10.49
C PRO A 59 0.77 -3.32 -11.76
N SER A 60 1.35 -2.18 -12.16
CA SER A 60 1.00 -1.54 -13.41
C SER A 60 1.60 -2.41 -14.51
N TRP A 61 0.83 -3.41 -14.95
CA TRP A 61 1.13 -4.16 -16.14
C TRP A 61 1.03 -3.18 -17.31
N VAL A 62 2.19 -2.72 -17.79
CA VAL A 62 2.29 -1.92 -19.01
C VAL A 62 1.97 -2.86 -20.17
N GLU A 63 0.89 -2.59 -20.88
CA GLU A 63 0.51 -3.32 -22.08
C GLU A 63 1.53 -2.97 -23.19
N MET A 64 2.34 -3.95 -23.59
CA MET A 64 3.24 -3.83 -24.73
C MET A 64 2.45 -4.12 -26.00
N ASP A 65 2.25 -3.10 -26.83
CA ASP A 65 1.76 -3.27 -28.20
C ASP A 65 2.86 -3.99 -29.01
N VAL A 66 2.65 -5.28 -29.29
CA VAL A 66 3.53 -6.03 -30.19
C VAL A 66 3.20 -5.57 -31.62
N GLY A 67 3.93 -4.55 -32.06
CA GLY A 67 3.86 -4.05 -33.43
C GLY A 67 3.90 -5.23 -34.40
N SER A 68 2.82 -5.37 -35.17
CA SER A 68 2.66 -6.39 -36.20
C SER A 68 3.81 -6.26 -37.20
N GLN A 69 4.86 -7.09 -37.04
CA GLN A 69 5.88 -7.23 -38.07
C GLN A 69 5.21 -7.76 -39.33
N GLY A 70 5.41 -6.99 -40.41
CA GLY A 70 4.74 -7.12 -41.69
C GLY A 70 4.75 -8.54 -42.23
N ALA A 71 3.59 -8.92 -42.76
CA ALA A 71 3.47 -9.98 -43.73
C ALA A 71 4.35 -9.64 -44.96
N PRO A 72 5.32 -10.48 -45.36
CA PRO A 72 5.88 -10.37 -46.69
C PRO A 72 4.79 -10.79 -47.69
N ALA A 73 4.49 -9.90 -48.63
CA ALA A 73 3.61 -10.15 -49.76
C ALA A 73 4.05 -11.43 -50.50
N PRO A 74 3.13 -12.31 -50.93
CA PRO A 74 3.49 -13.41 -51.80
C PRO A 74 3.91 -12.84 -53.16
N SER A 75 5.22 -12.87 -53.44
CA SER A 75 5.78 -12.66 -54.76
C SER A 75 5.15 -13.64 -55.74
N ALA A 76 4.57 -13.08 -56.80
CA ALA A 76 4.24 -13.80 -58.02
C ALA A 76 5.53 -14.30 -58.67
N ASP A 77 5.66 -15.62 -58.89
CA ASP A 77 6.26 -16.24 -60.09
C ASP A 77 6.07 -17.77 -60.09
N GLN A 78 5.93 -18.35 -61.29
CA GLN A 78 5.90 -19.77 -61.68
C GLN A 78 4.53 -20.49 -61.56
N ALA A 79 3.94 -21.08 -62.61
CA ALA A 79 4.51 -21.76 -63.79
C ALA A 79 3.65 -21.59 -65.06
#